data_AF-A0A9P7FMX4-F1
#
_entry.id   AF-A0A9P7FMX4-F1
#
_cell.length_a   1.000
_cell.length_b   1.000
_cell.length_c   1.000
_cell.angle_alpha   90.00
_cell.angle_beta   90.00
_cell.angle_gamma   90.00
#
_symmetry.space_group_name_H-M   'P 1'
#
loop_
_entity.id
_entity.type
_entity.pdbx_description
1 polymer ?
#
loop_
_entity_poly.entity_id
_entity_poly.type
_entity_poly.pdbx_seq_one_letter_code
_entity_poly.pdbx_strand_id
1 'polypeptide(L)' 'MVGASASPVNQAKRDVYTPPVLYPHAGTVWNVGERHNVTWDTSNPPKSITNKIGTIMLRKGGLTTP' A
#
# COMPACT_ATOMS: atom_id res chain seq x y z
N MET A 1 43.13 -5.66 -6.53
CA MET A 1 41.91 -5.32 -5.77
C MET A 1 41.00 -4.56 -6.70
N VAL A 2 39.90 -5.18 -7.15
CA VAL A 2 38.96 -4.55 -8.09
C VAL A 2 37.89 -3.87 -7.23
N GLY A 3 37.90 -2.54 -7.16
CA GLY A 3 36.91 -1.79 -6.42
C GLY A 3 35.57 -1.86 -7.13
N ALA A 4 34.57 -2.47 -6.49
CA ALA A 4 33.19 -2.37 -6.94
C ALA A 4 32.71 -0.94 -6.71
N SER A 5 32.68 -0.12 -7.76
CA SER A 5 32.02 1.18 -7.74
C SER A 5 30.51 0.96 -7.68
N ALA A 6 29.94 1.08 -6.48
CA ALA A 6 28.50 1.18 -6.31
C ALA A 6 28.06 2.56 -6.81
N SER A 7 27.54 2.63 -8.03
CA SER A 7 26.84 3.82 -8.51
C SER A 7 25.59 4.02 -7.65
N PRO A 8 25.30 5.23 -7.18
CA PRO A 8 24.00 5.49 -6.56
C PRO A 8 22.94 5.21 -7.63
N VAL A 9 22.19 4.12 -7.46
CA VAL A 9 20.89 4.00 -8.12
C VAL A 9 20.10 5.20 -7.60
N ASN A 10 19.91 6.18 -8.48
CA ASN A 10 18.82 7.13 -8.34
C ASN A 10 17.58 6.27 -8.17
N GLN A 11 17.15 6.06 -6.93
CA GLN A 11 15.93 5.30 -6.65
C GLN A 11 14.82 6.15 -7.22
N ALA A 12 14.52 5.94 -8.50
CA ALA A 12 13.29 6.39 -9.12
C ALA A 12 12.23 6.01 -8.12
N LYS A 13 11.58 7.05 -7.56
CA LYS A 13 10.52 6.98 -6.57
C LYS A 13 9.70 5.75 -6.93
N ARG A 14 9.83 4.66 -6.15
CA ARG A 14 9.32 3.35 -6.55
C ARG A 14 7.87 3.56 -7.01
N ASP A 15 7.48 3.01 -8.16
CA ASP A 15 6.14 3.14 -8.79
C ASP A 15 5.03 2.46 -7.94
N VAL A 16 5.14 2.53 -6.62
CA VAL A 16 4.18 2.05 -5.65
C VAL A 16 3.13 3.12 -5.51
N TYR A 17 2.03 2.95 -6.25
CA TYR A 17 0.83 3.73 -6.08
C TYR A 17 0.10 3.30 -4.81
N THR A 18 -0.08 4.22 -3.87
CA THR A 18 -0.87 3.99 -2.65
C THR A 18 -2.08 4.94 -2.67
N PRO A 19 -3.24 4.50 -3.21
CA PRO A 19 -4.44 5.33 -3.23
C PRO A 19 -4.87 5.65 -1.79
N PRO A 20 -5.35 6.87 -1.50
CA PRO A 20 -5.83 7.21 -0.17
C PRO A 20 -7.12 6.43 0.13
N VAL A 21 -7.17 5.84 1.33
CA VAL A 21 -8.33 5.12 1.83
C VAL A 21 -9.40 6.12 2.25
N LEU A 22 -10.61 5.97 1.72
CA LEU A 22 -11.79 6.77 2.07
C LEU A 22 -12.55 6.14 3.25
N TYR A 23 -12.58 4.80 3.32
CA TYR A 23 -13.15 4.05 4.44
C TYR A 23 -12.39 2.72 4.61
N PRO A 24 -12.07 2.29 5.84
CA PRO A 24 -12.49 2.84 7.14
C PRO A 24 -11.69 4.08 7.58
N HIS A 25 -12.26 4.85 8.51
CA HIS A 25 -11.57 5.96 9.18
C HIS A 25 -10.87 5.50 10.46
N ALA A 26 -9.94 6.33 10.98
CA ALA A 26 -9.34 6.09 12.28
C ALA A 26 -10.42 5.93 13.37
N GLY A 27 -10.33 4.86 14.16
CA GLY A 27 -11.32 4.52 15.19
C GLY A 27 -12.55 3.76 14.69
N THR A 28 -12.63 3.43 13.39
CA THR A 28 -13.69 2.53 12.89
C THR A 28 -13.51 1.14 13.50
N VAL A 29 -14.56 0.63 14.14
CA VAL A 29 -14.62 -0.71 14.71
C VAL A 29 -15.50 -1.58 13.81
N TRP A 30 -15.00 -2.76 13.46
CA TRP A 30 -15.77 -3.79 12.73
C TRP A 30 -16.08 -4.93 13.69
N ASN A 31 -17.35 -5.31 13.76
CA ASN A 31 -17.75 -6.44 14.58
C ASN A 31 -17.60 -7.73 13.76
N VAL A 32 -17.23 -8.81 14.45
CA VAL A 32 -17.07 -10.12 13.80
C VAL A 32 -18.38 -10.56 13.18
N GLY A 33 -18.33 -10.99 11.91
CA GLY A 33 -19.49 -11.42 11.14
C GLY A 33 -20.13 -10.32 10.27
N GLU A 34 -19.71 -9.06 10.42
CA GLU A 34 -20.18 -7.97 9.59
C GLU A 34 -19.43 -7.92 8.24
N ARG A 35 -20.15 -7.49 7.20
CA ARG A 35 -19.56 -7.20 5.89
C ARG A 35 -19.43 -5.70 5.74
N HIS A 36 -18.21 -5.22 5.50
CA HIS A 36 -17.92 -3.81 5.28
C HIS A 36 -17.30 -3.60 3.91
N ASN A 37 -17.70 -2.51 3.25
CA ASN A 37 -17.11 -2.09 1.98
C ASN A 37 -15.92 -1.19 2.25
N VAL A 38 -14.72 -1.64 1.87
CA VAL A 38 -13.50 -0.82 1.90
C VAL A 38 -13.44 0.01 0.64
N THR A 39 -13.23 1.33 0.77
CA THR A 39 -13.19 2.24 -0.37
C THR A 39 -11.92 3.09 -0.33
N TRP A 40 -11.39 3.37 -1.51
CA TRP A 40 -10.20 4.20 -1.71
C TRP A 40 -10.37 5.02 -2.99
N ASP A 41 -9.66 6.14 -3.08
CA ASP A 41 -9.70 7.02 -4.25
C ASP A 41 -8.63 6.60 -5.27
N THR A 42 -9.07 6.22 -6.48
CA THR A 42 -8.19 5.84 -7.59
C THR A 42 -8.15 6.88 -8.72
N SER A 43 -8.64 8.10 -8.49
CA SER A 43 -8.78 9.14 -9.53
C SER A 43 -7.46 9.61 -10.14
N ASN A 44 -6.33 9.45 -9.45
CA ASN A 44 -5.02 9.93 -9.91
C ASN A 44 -3.92 8.84 -9.95
N PRO A 45 -4.08 7.80 -10.79
CA PRO A 45 -3.09 6.74 -10.89
C PRO A 45 -1.85 7.17 -11.71
N PRO A 46 -0.66 6.63 -11.44
CA PRO A 46 0.50 6.83 -12.30
C PRO A 46 0.30 6.15 -13.65
N LYS A 47 1.01 6.65 -14.67
CA LYS A 47 0.91 6.16 -16.06
C LYS A 47 1.32 4.69 -16.21
N SER A 48 2.17 4.19 -15.32
CA SER A 48 2.63 2.80 -15.31
C SER A 48 2.31 2.18 -13.97
N ILE A 49 1.41 1.19 -13.96
CA ILE A 49 1.18 0.32 -12.81
C ILE A 49 1.61 -1.08 -13.21
N THR A 50 2.79 -1.47 -12.75
CA THR A 50 3.39 -2.79 -13.00
C THR A 50 2.80 -3.88 -12.12
N ASN A 51 2.20 -3.53 -10.98
CA ASN A 51 1.47 -4.44 -10.09
C ASN A 51 0.09 -3.86 -9.75
N LYS A 52 -0.95 -4.36 -10.43
CA LYS A 52 -2.33 -3.86 -10.30
C LYS A 52 -3.13 -4.55 -9.19
N ILE A 53 -2.59 -5.62 -8.60
CA ILE A 53 -3.29 -6.40 -7.57
C ILE A 53 -2.89 -5.83 -6.21
N GLY A 54 -3.82 -5.15 -5.56
CA GLY A 54 -3.68 -4.71 -4.17
C GLY A 54 -4.09 -5.81 -3.20
N THR A 55 -3.54 -5.78 -1.98
CA THR A 55 -3.95 -6.65 -0.87
C THR A 55 -4.41 -5.78 0.29
N ILE A 56 -5.53 -6.15 0.90
CA ILE A 56 -6.03 -5.52 2.13
C ILE A 56 -5.65 -6.45 3.29
N MET A 57 -4.96 -5.91 4.29
CA MET A 57 -4.57 -6.64 5.50
C MET A 57 -5.21 -5.97 6.71
N LEU A 58 -5.99 -6.71 7.48
CA LEU A 58 -6.53 -6.24 8.74
C LEU A 58 -5.44 -6.31 9.81
N ARG A 59 -5.10 -5.17 10.42
CA ARG A 59 -4.09 -5.08 11.49
C ARG A 59 -4.78 -5.00 12.85
N LYS A 60 -4.24 -5.68 13.86
CA LYS A 60 -4.64 -5.56 15.27
C LYS A 60 -3.42 -5.19 16.11
N GLY A 61 -3.53 -4.14 16.93
CA GLY A 61 -2.46 -3.75 17.87
C GLY A 61 -1.12 -3.37 17.21
N GLY A 62 -1.13 -2.88 15.97
CA GLY A 62 0.08 -2.51 15.23
C GLY A 62 0.82 -3.67 14.56
N LEU A 63 0.37 -4.92 14.75
CA LEU A 63 0.96 -6.10 14.12
C LEU A 63 0.32 -6.38 12.76
N THR A 64 1.17 -6.57 11.75
CA THR A 64 0.83 -7.24 10.49
C THR A 64 1.26 -8.70 10.59
N THR A 65 0.31 -9.60 10.82
CA THR A 65 0.53 -11.03 10.55
C THR A 65 0.16 -11.32 9.09
N PRO A 66 1.06 -11.97 8.32
CA PRO A 66 0.78 -12.44 6.96
C PRO A 66 -0.40 -13.41 6.88
#